data_AF-A0A7U4GEW9-F1
#
_entry.id   AF-A0A7U4GEW9-F1
#
_cell.length_a   1.000
_cell.length_b   1.000
_cell.length_c   1.000
_cell.angle_alpha   90.00
_cell.angle_beta   90.00
_cell.angle_gamma   90.00
#
_symmetry.space_group_name_H-M   'P 1'
#
loop_
_entity.id
_entity.type
_entity.pdbx_description
1 polymer ?
#
loop_
_entity_poly.entity_id
_entity_poly.type
_entity_poly.pdbx_seq_one_letter_code
_entity_poly.pdbx_strand_id
1 'polypeptide(L)' 'MLTSIDKITWRNGFRLNGQPASMADIAPIFAGRQVAAYSVWEQYEQKKADLRGMNLSPDDYQSACRQIAAALGI' A
#
# COMPACT_ATOMS: atom_id res chain seq x y z
N MET A 1 -15.37 -8.36 -3.49
CA MET A 1 -13.93 -8.69 -3.51
C MET A 1 -13.26 -7.69 -4.45
N LEU A 2 -12.30 -6.88 -3.98
CA LEU A 2 -11.53 -6.01 -4.88
C LEU A 2 -10.64 -6.90 -5.74
N THR A 3 -11.08 -7.16 -6.97
CA THR A 3 -10.29 -7.88 -7.95
C THR A 3 -9.15 -6.98 -8.42
N SER A 4 -7.98 -7.59 -8.55
CA SER A 4 -6.68 -6.99 -8.88
C SER A 4 -6.59 -6.25 -10.24
N ILE A 5 -7.70 -5.78 -10.83
CA ILE A 5 -7.76 -5.44 -12.27
C ILE A 5 -8.23 -4.02 -12.55
N ASP A 6 -8.95 -3.36 -11.64
CA ASP A 6 -9.41 -2.00 -11.92
C ASP A 6 -8.25 -1.02 -12.00
N LYS A 7 -8.11 -0.31 -13.12
CA LYS A 7 -7.05 0.68 -13.35
C LYS A 7 -7.66 2.06 -13.35
N ILE A 8 -7.46 2.80 -12.26
CA ILE A 8 -7.82 4.22 -12.17
C ILE A 8 -6.66 5.03 -12.76
N THR A 9 -6.95 5.88 -13.74
CA THR A 9 -5.99 6.78 -14.37
C THR A 9 -6.58 8.19 -14.51
N TRP A 10 -5.71 9.19 -14.68
CA TRP A 10 -6.12 10.57 -14.90
C TRP A 10 -5.67 11.04 -16.29
N ARG A 11 -6.62 11.45 -17.13
CA ARG A 11 -6.34 12.09 -18.42
C ARG A 11 -7.54 12.97 -18.81
N ASN A 12 -7.48 14.25 -18.43
CA ASN A 12 -8.57 15.22 -18.58
C ASN A 12 -9.86 14.75 -17.89
N GLY A 13 -9.73 14.18 -16.69
CA GLY A 13 -10.80 13.51 -15.96
C GLY A 13 -10.39 12.10 -15.53
N PHE A 14 -11.16 11.53 -14.61
CA PHE A 14 -10.95 10.17 -14.15
C PHE A 14 -11.30 9.16 -15.24
N ARG A 15 -10.49 8.11 -15.32
CA ARG A 15 -10.77 6.97 -16.16
C ARG A 15 -10.64 5.68 -15.37
N LEU A 16 -11.66 4.84 -15.44
CA LEU A 16 -11.67 3.49 -14.90
C LEU A 16 -11.52 2.51 -16.05
N ASN A 17 -10.44 1.72 -16.05
CA ASN A 17 -10.12 0.76 -17.13
C ASN A 17 -10.09 1.40 -18.53
N GLY A 18 -9.64 2.65 -18.61
CA GLY A 18 -9.55 3.43 -19.86
C GLY A 18 -10.84 4.16 -20.25
N GLN A 19 -11.98 3.84 -19.63
CA GLN A 19 -13.26 4.51 -19.86
C GLN A 19 -13.42 5.73 -18.96
N PRO A 20 -14.04 6.83 -19.42
CA PRO A 20 -14.39 7.95 -18.56
C PRO A 20 -15.20 7.49 -17.35
N ALA A 21 -14.84 7.99 -16.17
CA ALA A 21 -15.49 7.67 -14.91
C ALA A 21 -15.70 8.94 -14.09
N SER A 22 -16.74 8.95 -13.26
CA SER A 22 -16.96 10.02 -12.29
C SER A 22 -16.17 9.75 -11.00
N MET A 23 -16.12 10.77 -10.13
CA MET A 23 -15.53 10.61 -8.80
C MET A 23 -16.31 9.58 -7.95
N ALA A 24 -17.64 9.49 -8.13
CA ALA A 24 -18.48 8.54 -7.40
C ALA A 24 -18.16 7.09 -7.78
N ASP A 25 -17.80 6.83 -9.04
CA ASP A 25 -17.45 5.49 -9.54
C ASP A 25 -16.11 4.99 -8.99
N ILE A 26 -15.13 5.90 -8.83
CA ILE A 26 -13.79 5.53 -8.34
C ILE A 26 -13.67 5.51 -6.82
N ALA A 27 -14.50 6.29 -6.11
CA ALA A 27 -14.43 6.44 -4.66
C ALA A 27 -14.44 5.10 -3.90
N PRO A 28 -15.36 4.15 -4.18
CA PRO A 28 -15.36 2.87 -3.47
C PRO A 28 -14.12 2.01 -3.78
N ILE A 29 -13.60 2.09 -5.00
CA ILE A 29 -12.37 1.38 -5.40
C ILE A 29 -11.17 1.95 -4.65
N PHE A 30 -11.06 3.28 -4.59
CA PHE A 30 -9.99 3.95 -3.86
C PHE A 30 -10.06 3.67 -2.36
N ALA A 31 -11.25 3.77 -1.75
CA ALA A 31 -11.46 3.45 -0.34
C ALA A 31 -11.08 1.99 -0.03
N GLY A 32 -11.46 1.04 -0.89
CA GLY A 32 -11.06 -0.36 -0.74
C GLY A 32 -9.54 -0.58 -0.79
N ARG A 33 -8.84 0.13 -1.67
CA ARG A 33 -7.36 0.11 -1.71
C ARG A 33 -6.74 0.74 -0.49
N GLN A 34 -7.31 1.84 -0.02
CA GLN A 34 -6.82 2.56 1.14
C GLN A 34 -6.89 1.67 2.39
N VAL A 35 -7.99 0.93 2.59
CA VAL A 35 -8.13 -0.04 3.69
C VAL A 35 -7.08 -1.15 3.58
N ALA A 36 -6.88 -1.74 2.40
CA ALA A 36 -5.88 -2.77 2.21
C ALA A 36 -4.45 -2.24 2.45
N ALA A 37 -4.14 -1.05 1.94
CA ALA A 37 -2.85 -0.40 2.13
C ALA A 37 -2.58 -0.05 3.60
N TYR A 38 -3.59 0.43 4.33
CA TYR A 38 -3.45 0.70 5.76
C TYR A 38 -3.14 -0.54 6.57
N SER A 39 -3.79 -1.67 6.26
CA SER A 39 -3.51 -2.93 6.96
C SER A 39 -2.06 -3.41 6.75
N VAL A 40 -1.53 -3.26 5.53
CA VAL A 40 -0.13 -3.62 5.23
C VAL A 40 0.84 -2.62 5.90
N TRP A 41 0.51 -1.33 5.89
CA TRP A 41 1.31 -0.29 6.53
C TRP A 41 1.38 -0.47 8.05
N GLU A 42 0.26 -0.79 8.70
CA GLU A 42 0.21 -1.04 10.15
C GLU A 42 1.10 -2.24 10.53
N GLN A 43 1.05 -3.32 9.74
CA GLN A 43 1.93 -4.48 9.93
C GLN A 43 3.42 -4.12 9.75
N TYR A 44 3.73 -3.26 8.78
CA TYR A 44 5.10 -2.79 8.55
C TYR A 44 5.61 -1.95 9.73
N GLU A 45 4.80 -1.01 10.22
CA GLU A 45 5.18 -0.15 11.35
C GLU A 45 5.31 -0.94 12.66
N GLN A 46 4.42 -1.90 12.93
CA GLN A 46 4.53 -2.76 14.11
C GLN A 46 5.85 -3.52 14.11
N LYS A 47 6.20 -4.19 13.00
CA LYS A 47 7.46 -4.93 12.89
C LYS A 47 8.69 -4.02 12.98
N LYS A 48 8.61 -2.79 12.45
CA LYS A 48 9.66 -1.78 12.62
C LYS A 48 9.84 -1.34 14.07
N ALA A 49 8.76 -1.23 14.83
CA ALA A 49 8.83 -0.91 16.25
C ALA A 49 9.56 -2.04 17.01
N ASP A 50 9.27 -3.30 16.69
CA ASP A 50 9.95 -4.46 17.28
C ASP A 50 11.46 -4.43 16.96
N LEU A 51 11.84 -4.12 15.71
CA LEU A 51 13.25 -3.98 15.31
C LEU A 51 13.98 -2.87 16.07
N ARG A 52 13.30 -1.74 16.37
CA ARG A 52 13.89 -0.65 17.16
C ARG A 52 14.22 -1.10 18.59
N GLY A 53 13.50 -2.08 19.12
CA GLY A 53 13.78 -2.69 20.42
C GLY A 53 15.02 -3.59 20.46
N MET A 54 15.55 -4.00 19.31
CA MET A 54 16.66 -4.97 19.21
C MET A 54 18.06 -4.36 19.24
N ASN A 55 18.17 -3.03 19.39
CA ASN A 55 19.44 -2.28 19.43
C ASN A 55 20.41 -2.63 18.26
N LEU A 56 19.84 -2.77 17.06
CA LEU A 56 20.57 -3.08 15.84
C LEU A 56 21.47 -1.92 15.39
N SER A 57 22.53 -2.23 14.65
CA SER A 57 23.26 -1.20 13.91
C SER A 57 22.33 -0.55 12.86
N PRO A 58 22.61 0.69 12.43
CA PRO A 58 21.81 1.34 11.39
C PRO A 58 21.71 0.52 10.09
N ASP A 59 22.78 -0.14 9.66
CA ASP A 59 22.82 -0.96 8.45
C ASP A 59 21.99 -2.25 8.59
N ASP A 60 22.06 -2.90 9.75
CA ASP A 60 21.26 -4.10 10.05
C ASP A 60 19.78 -3.75 10.17
N TYR A 61 19.46 -2.63 10.81
CA TYR A 61 18.09 -2.12 10.89
C TYR A 61 17.52 -1.84 9.49
N GLN A 62 18.30 -1.19 8.61
CA GLN A 62 17.87 -0.92 7.25
C GLN A 62 17.67 -2.22 6.45
N SER A 63 18.57 -3.18 6.60
CA SER A 63 18.46 -4.49 5.94
C SER A 63 17.23 -5.26 6.41
N ALA A 64 16.95 -5.26 7.71
CA ALA A 64 15.76 -5.88 8.29
C ALA A 64 14.47 -5.19 7.83
N CYS A 65 14.44 -3.85 7.73
CA CYS A 65 13.30 -3.12 7.16
C CYS A 65 13.02 -3.53 5.71
N ARG A 66 14.06 -3.69 4.88
CA ARG A 66 13.91 -4.16 3.48
C ARG A 66 13.34 -5.58 3.42
N GLN A 67 13.76 -6.47 4.33
CA GLN A 67 13.22 -7.83 4.41
C GLN A 67 11.74 -7.84 4.80
N ILE A 68 11.34 -6.98 5.76
CA ILE A 68 9.92 -6.85 6.13
C ILE A 68 9.11 -6.33 4.94
N ALA A 69 9.60 -5.29 4.25
CA ALA A 69 8.93 -4.74 3.06
C ALA A 69 8.73 -5.81 1.97
N ALA A 70 9.80 -6.55 1.65
CA ALA A 70 9.74 -7.65 0.70
C ALA A 70 8.75 -8.76 1.11
N ALA A 71 8.70 -9.12 2.41
CA ALA A 71 7.76 -10.11 2.92
C ALA A 71 6.29 -9.64 2.87
N LEU A 72 6.07 -8.33 2.96
CA LEU A 72 4.75 -7.70 2.84
C LEU A 72 4.37 -7.37 1.38
N GLY A 73 5.29 -7.56 0.43
CA GLY A 73 5.08 -7.30 -0.99
C GLY A 73 5.03 -5.82 -1.36
N ILE A 74 5.71 -4.96 -0.58
CA ILE A 74 5.80 -3.50 -0.78
C ILE A 74 7.23 -3.01 -1.02
#